data_AF-A0A6V2HR11-F1
#
_entry.id   AF-A0A6V2HR11-F1
#
_cell.length_a   1.000
_cell.length_b   1.000
_cell.length_c   1.000
_cell.angle_alpha   90.00
_cell.angle_beta   90.00
_cell.angle_gamma   90.00
#
_symmetry.space_group_name_H-M   'P 1'
#
loop_
_entity.id
_entity.type
_entity.pdbx_description
1 polymer ?
#
loop_
_entity_poly.entity_id
_entity_poly.type
_entity_poly.pdbx_seq_one_letter_code
_entity_poly.pdbx_strand_id
1 'polypeptide(L)'
;MNMKMIGQSYELAERYTNVTKIFFLSVYYCAIYPAAFFMCSFALTVNLVTDKFSLLRTWERTPQLGTTLTKCSRKYFFTAIVLAMAISSSYFWSGFPYDNLCRLEGSNEVDQDYVGTWTATTFGNKTIQARVVKEDIAYKFCLQDLLRVDDKVTFPPLPKHQPKGSEWMTPDQEKLVELFGWTSLVLTIAVVIYFACDSLRMVRDLFYYKHECVGKDQKINYSDVDIISAFVPQVESSFFPYPLLCCNTEGLEEDLFDWIDPDRPHEYYDLTLDAERVLKGNDLFTGSNNVFSQIKHWRPENKEDRVV
;
A
#
# COMPACT_ATOMS: atom_id res chain seq x y z
N MET A 1 4.05 24.00 23.77
CA MET A 1 4.88 24.67 22.74
C MET A 1 6.05 23.74 22.46
N ASN A 2 6.16 23.19 21.24
CA ASN A 2 7.18 22.19 20.90
C ASN A 2 8.58 22.79 21.15
N MET A 3 9.35 22.22 22.07
CA MET A 3 10.62 22.79 22.55
C MET A 3 11.75 22.83 21.50
N LYS A 4 11.50 22.42 20.25
CA LYS A 4 12.49 22.44 19.17
C LYS A 4 12.02 23.03 17.83
N MET A 5 10.80 23.57 17.72
CA MET A 5 10.22 24.00 16.43
C MET A 5 10.26 22.92 15.32
N ILE A 6 10.48 21.66 15.68
CA ILE A 6 10.40 20.52 14.76
C ILE A 6 8.92 20.18 14.60
N GLY A 7 8.48 20.01 13.36
CA GLY A 7 7.12 19.59 13.02
C GLY A 7 6.80 18.21 13.59
N GLN A 8 5.54 17.81 13.54
CA GLN A 8 5.14 16.45 13.91
C GLN A 8 5.63 15.46 12.85
N SER A 9 6.28 14.37 13.27
CA SER A 9 6.64 13.28 12.39
C SER A 9 5.37 12.56 11.89
N TYR A 10 5.37 12.17 10.62
CA TYR A 10 4.28 11.41 10.03
C TYR A 10 4.85 10.34 9.09
N GLU A 11 4.13 9.23 8.97
CA GLU A 11 4.52 8.14 8.09
C GLU A 11 3.83 8.26 6.74
N LEU A 12 4.61 8.43 5.68
CA LEU A 12 4.10 8.50 4.30
C LEU A 12 3.37 7.21 3.90
N ALA A 13 3.84 6.06 4.40
CA ALA A 13 3.26 4.75 4.12
C ALA A 13 1.82 4.62 4.64
N GLU A 14 1.53 5.17 5.82
CA GLU A 14 0.18 5.16 6.40
C GLU A 14 -0.79 5.98 5.54
N ARG A 15 -0.38 7.19 5.14
CA ARG A 15 -1.18 8.06 4.25
C ARG A 15 -1.45 7.39 2.91
N TYR A 16 -0.43 6.76 2.34
CA TYR A 16 -0.54 6.03 1.09
C TYR A 16 -1.54 4.87 1.18
N THR A 17 -1.46 4.11 2.28
CA THR A 17 -2.36 2.98 2.55
C THR A 17 -3.80 3.45 2.72
N ASN A 18 -4.02 4.57 3.43
CA ASN A 18 -5.35 5.14 3.62
C ASN A 18 -5.98 5.58 2.29
N VAL A 19 -5.24 6.27 1.42
CA VAL A 19 -5.73 6.66 0.09
C VAL A 19 -6.04 5.43 -0.76
N THR A 20 -5.14 4.44 -0.76
CA THR A 20 -5.31 3.20 -1.53
C THR A 20 -6.53 2.41 -1.06
N LYS A 21 -6.77 2.34 0.25
CA LYS A 21 -7.95 1.69 0.84
C LYS A 21 -9.24 2.35 0.38
N ILE A 22 -9.30 3.69 0.40
CA ILE A 22 -10.48 4.45 -0.06
C ILE A 22 -10.75 4.16 -1.54
N PHE A 23 -9.70 4.15 -2.37
CA PHE A 23 -9.82 3.89 -3.80
C PHE A 23 -10.24 2.44 -4.09
N PHE A 24 -9.60 1.47 -3.44
CA PHE A 24 -9.96 0.05 -3.53
C PHE A 24 -11.43 -0.18 -3.15
N LEU A 25 -11.88 0.37 -2.02
CA LEU A 25 -13.25 0.21 -1.55
C LEU A 25 -14.26 0.81 -2.55
N SER A 26 -13.97 2.01 -3.08
CA SER A 26 -14.84 2.68 -4.05
C SER A 26 -15.00 1.85 -5.32
N VAL A 27 -13.87 1.37 -5.86
CA VAL A 27 -13.84 0.57 -7.09
C VAL A 27 -14.43 -0.83 -6.87
N TYR A 28 -14.26 -1.42 -5.70
CA TYR A 28 -14.83 -2.72 -5.38
C TYR A 28 -16.36 -2.67 -5.35
N TYR A 29 -16.95 -1.64 -4.72
CA TYR A 29 -18.40 -1.52 -4.55
C TYR A 29 -19.11 -0.75 -5.68
N CYS A 30 -18.39 -0.19 -6.66
CA CYS A 30 -19.01 0.67 -7.66
C CYS A 30 -20.06 -0.05 -8.53
N ALA A 31 -19.95 -1.38 -8.68
CA ALA A 31 -20.88 -2.17 -9.48
C ALA A 31 -22.28 -2.25 -8.84
N ILE A 32 -22.37 -2.32 -7.51
CA ILE A 32 -23.64 -2.40 -6.77
C ILE A 32 -24.11 -1.00 -6.36
N TYR A 33 -23.18 -0.11 -5.99
CA TYR A 33 -23.49 1.20 -5.44
C TYR A 33 -22.69 2.29 -6.18
N PRO A 34 -23.21 2.83 -7.29
CA PRO A 34 -22.51 3.86 -8.08
C PRO A 34 -22.20 5.14 -7.30
N ALA A 35 -23.00 5.46 -6.26
CA ALA A 35 -22.74 6.59 -5.37
C ALA A 35 -21.45 6.43 -4.53
N ALA A 36 -20.82 5.24 -4.53
CA ALA A 36 -19.47 5.04 -3.99
C ALA A 36 -18.42 5.98 -4.62
N PHE A 37 -18.58 6.35 -5.89
CA PHE A 37 -17.66 7.31 -6.54
C PHE A 37 -17.79 8.73 -5.96
N PHE A 38 -19.02 9.15 -5.64
CA PHE A 38 -19.25 10.44 -5.00
C PHE A 38 -18.62 10.49 -3.60
N MET A 39 -18.84 9.44 -2.80
CA MET A 39 -18.24 9.30 -1.48
C MET A 39 -16.70 9.26 -1.54
N CYS A 40 -16.13 8.58 -2.53
CA CYS A 40 -14.69 8.54 -2.76
C CYS A 40 -14.14 9.92 -3.11
N SER A 41 -14.75 10.63 -4.06
CA SER A 41 -14.35 11.99 -4.45
C SER A 41 -14.37 12.95 -3.25
N PHE A 42 -15.43 12.89 -2.43
CA PHE A 42 -15.53 13.68 -1.21
C PHE A 42 -14.42 13.33 -0.21
N ALA A 43 -14.19 12.05 0.06
CA ALA A 43 -13.14 11.59 0.98
C ALA A 43 -11.73 12.01 0.51
N LEU A 44 -11.44 11.88 -0.79
CA LEU A 44 -10.16 12.33 -1.37
C LEU A 44 -10.00 13.85 -1.29
N THR A 45 -11.08 14.62 -1.47
CA THR A 45 -11.05 16.07 -1.34
C THR A 45 -10.74 16.50 0.10
N VAL A 46 -11.38 15.88 1.08
CA VAL A 46 -11.10 16.13 2.50
C VAL A 46 -9.63 15.83 2.81
N ASN A 47 -9.15 14.65 2.42
CA ASN A 47 -7.75 14.26 2.61
C ASN A 47 -6.78 15.23 1.94
N LEU A 48 -7.07 15.67 0.71
CA LEU A 48 -6.24 16.63 -0.01
C LEU A 48 -6.12 17.96 0.74
N VAL A 49 -7.24 18.49 1.24
CA VAL A 49 -7.25 19.77 1.96
C VAL A 49 -6.56 19.64 3.32
N THR A 50 -6.82 18.56 4.07
CA THR A 50 -6.20 18.34 5.38
C THR A 50 -4.70 18.07 5.28
N ASP A 51 -4.29 17.25 4.31
CA ASP A 51 -2.87 16.91 4.11
C ASP A 51 -2.12 18.14 3.58
N LYS A 52 -2.71 18.93 2.67
CA LYS A 52 -2.12 20.19 2.23
C LYS A 52 -1.93 21.17 3.38
N PHE A 53 -2.93 21.31 4.25
CA PHE A 53 -2.81 22.16 5.43
C PHE A 53 -1.71 21.68 6.39
N SER A 54 -1.66 20.37 6.64
CA SER A 54 -0.70 19.76 7.57
C SER A 54 0.73 19.84 7.05
N LEU A 55 0.95 19.60 5.76
CA LEU A 55 2.25 19.73 5.09
C LEU A 55 2.83 21.16 5.18
N LEU A 56 1.98 22.18 5.10
CA LEU A 56 2.41 23.57 5.09
C LEU A 56 2.65 24.16 6.49
N ARG A 57 2.10 23.56 7.55
CA ARG A 57 2.09 24.19 8.89
C ARG A 57 2.52 23.30 10.06
N THR A 58 2.28 22.00 10.00
CA THR A 58 2.36 21.14 11.20
C THR A 58 3.39 20.04 11.06
N TRP A 59 3.53 19.46 9.86
CA TRP A 59 4.39 18.30 9.64
C TRP A 59 5.84 18.68 9.39
N GLU A 60 6.72 17.82 9.89
CA GLU A 60 8.15 17.87 9.55
C GLU A 60 8.36 17.56 8.05
N ARG A 61 9.44 18.08 7.47
CA ARG A 61 9.82 17.78 6.10
C ARG A 61 10.18 16.29 5.99
N THR A 62 9.48 15.56 5.13
CA THR A 62 9.78 14.14 4.91
C THR A 62 11.14 13.93 4.26
N PRO A 63 11.77 12.78 4.48
CA PRO A 63 12.89 12.34 3.66
C PRO A 63 12.50 12.38 2.19
N GLN A 64 13.46 12.72 1.32
CA GLN A 64 13.24 12.77 -0.12
C GLN A 64 13.11 11.34 -0.68
N LEU A 65 11.96 10.72 -0.43
CA LEU A 65 11.52 9.53 -1.12
C LEU A 65 11.28 9.93 -2.57
N GLY A 66 12.21 9.58 -3.45
CA GLY A 66 12.12 9.88 -4.87
C GLY A 66 10.89 9.26 -5.55
N THR A 67 10.87 9.27 -6.89
CA THR A 67 9.73 8.77 -7.68
C THR A 67 9.50 7.25 -7.59
N THR A 68 10.29 6.53 -6.80
CA THR A 68 10.24 5.07 -6.65
C THR A 68 8.91 4.59 -6.09
N LEU A 69 8.38 5.26 -5.06
CA LEU A 69 7.10 4.89 -4.45
C LEU A 69 5.94 5.03 -5.46
N THR A 70 5.92 6.13 -6.23
CA THR A 70 4.91 6.37 -7.26
C THR A 70 4.99 5.32 -8.38
N LYS A 71 6.19 4.90 -8.77
CA LYS A 71 6.39 3.82 -9.76
C LYS A 71 5.88 2.49 -9.22
N CYS A 72 6.22 2.15 -7.98
CA CYS A 72 5.74 0.94 -7.31
C CYS A 72 4.21 0.93 -7.26
N SER A 73 3.58 2.03 -6.84
CA SER A 73 2.14 2.01 -6.72
C SER A 73 1.40 1.89 -8.04
N ARG A 74 1.80 2.66 -9.04
CA ARG A 74 1.20 2.60 -10.38
C ARG A 74 1.26 1.20 -10.96
N LYS A 75 2.36 0.49 -10.71
CA LYS A 75 2.63 -0.83 -11.27
C LYS A 75 1.83 -1.94 -10.57
N TYR A 76 1.85 -1.97 -9.24
CA TYR A 76 1.28 -3.09 -8.48
C TYR A 76 -0.14 -2.78 -7.99
N PHE A 77 -0.34 -1.67 -7.30
CA PHE A 77 -1.60 -1.39 -6.61
C PHE A 77 -2.73 -1.05 -7.58
N PHE A 78 -2.51 -0.14 -8.53
CA PHE A 78 -3.57 0.22 -9.49
C PHE A 78 -3.96 -0.97 -10.38
N THR A 79 -2.99 -1.76 -10.82
CA THR A 79 -3.24 -3.00 -11.58
C THR A 79 -4.06 -4.00 -10.75
N ALA A 80 -3.72 -4.20 -9.47
CA ALA A 80 -4.48 -5.08 -8.58
C ALA A 80 -5.91 -4.57 -8.33
N ILE A 81 -6.11 -3.26 -8.22
CA ILE A 81 -7.43 -2.64 -8.03
C ILE A 81 -8.31 -2.84 -9.27
N VAL A 82 -7.76 -2.64 -10.48
CA VAL A 82 -8.48 -2.89 -11.74
C VAL A 82 -8.86 -4.37 -11.87
N LEU A 83 -7.96 -5.27 -11.50
CA LEU A 83 -8.24 -6.70 -11.50
C LEU A 83 -9.36 -7.05 -10.51
N ALA A 84 -9.26 -6.56 -9.28
CA ALA A 84 -10.27 -6.77 -8.25
C ALA A 84 -11.64 -6.23 -8.70
N MET A 85 -11.68 -5.06 -9.34
CA MET A 85 -12.90 -4.47 -9.93
C MET A 85 -13.56 -5.40 -10.95
N ALA A 86 -12.76 -5.91 -11.90
CA ALA A 86 -13.28 -6.74 -12.98
C ALA A 86 -13.84 -8.05 -12.44
N ILE A 87 -13.14 -8.67 -11.48
CA ILE A 87 -13.58 -9.91 -10.84
C ILE A 87 -14.83 -9.64 -9.99
N SER A 88 -14.80 -8.67 -9.08
CA SER A 88 -15.92 -8.40 -8.16
C SER A 88 -17.18 -7.99 -8.92
N SER A 89 -17.07 -7.12 -9.93
CA SER A 89 -18.21 -6.72 -10.75
C SER A 89 -18.86 -7.89 -11.47
N SER A 90 -18.07 -8.83 -12.02
CA SER A 90 -18.61 -10.01 -12.69
C SER A 90 -19.41 -10.91 -11.75
N TYR A 91 -18.92 -11.13 -10.52
CA TYR A 91 -19.65 -11.92 -9.52
C TYR A 91 -20.87 -11.18 -8.98
N PHE A 92 -20.76 -9.87 -8.76
CA PHE A 92 -21.88 -9.08 -8.26
C PHE A 92 -23.06 -9.06 -9.22
N TRP A 93 -22.82 -8.86 -10.52
CA TRP A 93 -23.89 -8.94 -11.52
C TRP A 93 -24.48 -10.34 -11.66
N SER A 94 -23.67 -11.38 -11.43
CA SER A 94 -24.13 -12.76 -11.48
C SER A 94 -25.06 -13.14 -10.32
N GLY A 95 -24.83 -12.59 -9.12
CA GLY A 95 -25.63 -12.90 -7.93
C GLY A 95 -26.84 -12.00 -7.72
N PHE A 96 -27.00 -10.93 -8.51
CA PHE A 96 -28.16 -10.04 -8.40
C PHE A 96 -29.45 -10.82 -8.70
N PRO A 97 -30.56 -10.66 -7.93
CA PRO A 97 -30.81 -9.66 -6.88
C PRO A 97 -30.45 -10.04 -5.42
N TYR A 98 -29.75 -11.15 -5.19
CA TYR A 98 -29.32 -11.66 -3.86
C TYR A 98 -30.45 -12.06 -2.90
N ASP A 99 -31.61 -12.42 -3.42
CA ASP A 99 -32.76 -12.89 -2.63
C ASP A 99 -32.82 -14.42 -2.50
N ASN A 100 -32.00 -15.16 -3.27
CA ASN A 100 -32.03 -16.62 -3.40
C ASN A 100 -33.41 -17.15 -3.83
N LEU A 101 -34.17 -16.37 -4.59
CA LEU A 101 -35.47 -16.76 -5.13
C LEU A 101 -35.38 -16.96 -6.64
N CYS A 102 -35.82 -18.12 -7.10
CA CYS A 102 -35.98 -18.44 -8.51
C CYS A 102 -37.45 -18.65 -8.82
N ARG A 103 -37.88 -18.19 -10.00
CA ARG A 103 -39.21 -18.51 -10.50
C ARG A 103 -39.32 -20.01 -10.80
N LEU A 104 -40.46 -20.62 -10.51
CA LEU A 104 -40.71 -22.00 -10.95
C LEU A 104 -40.92 -22.03 -12.47
N GLU A 105 -40.02 -22.67 -13.21
CA GLU A 105 -40.20 -22.89 -14.65
C GLU A 105 -41.30 -23.92 -14.90
N GLY A 106 -42.27 -23.58 -15.77
CA GLY A 106 -43.29 -24.52 -16.24
C GLY A 106 -44.62 -24.53 -15.47
N SER A 107 -44.74 -23.85 -14.33
CA SER A 107 -46.02 -23.61 -13.65
C SER A 107 -46.08 -22.17 -13.16
N ASN A 108 -46.68 -21.30 -13.97
CA ASN A 108 -46.97 -19.92 -13.58
C ASN A 108 -48.03 -19.82 -12.48
N GLU A 109 -48.62 -20.94 -12.09
CA GLU A 109 -49.70 -21.01 -11.12
C GLU A 109 -49.17 -21.66 -9.85
N VAL A 110 -49.48 -21.04 -8.72
CA VAL A 110 -49.37 -21.69 -7.42
C VAL A 110 -50.17 -22.99 -7.44
N ASP A 111 -49.60 -24.06 -6.90
CA ASP A 111 -50.31 -25.33 -6.74
C ASP A 111 -51.62 -25.10 -5.96
N GLN A 112 -52.71 -25.71 -6.42
CA GLN A 112 -54.08 -25.43 -5.95
C GLN A 112 -54.22 -25.62 -4.44
N ASP A 113 -53.39 -26.50 -3.87
CA ASP A 113 -53.30 -26.77 -2.45
C ASP A 113 -52.87 -25.56 -1.61
N TYR A 114 -52.15 -24.60 -2.20
CA TYR A 114 -51.69 -23.39 -1.52
C TYR A 114 -52.55 -22.15 -1.81
N VAL A 115 -53.63 -22.26 -2.59
CA VAL A 115 -54.54 -21.13 -2.86
C VAL A 115 -55.46 -20.92 -1.66
N GLY A 116 -55.34 -19.76 -1.00
CA GLY A 116 -56.12 -19.46 0.19
C GLY A 116 -55.53 -18.35 1.05
N THR A 117 -56.13 -18.15 2.22
CA THR A 117 -55.64 -17.21 3.23
C THR A 117 -54.85 -17.98 4.28
N TRP A 118 -53.55 -17.72 4.35
CA TRP A 118 -52.62 -18.38 5.26
C TRP A 118 -52.21 -17.42 6.37
N THR A 119 -52.17 -17.91 7.61
CA THR A 119 -51.60 -17.17 8.75
C THR A 119 -50.16 -17.62 8.98
N ALA A 120 -49.21 -16.76 8.64
CA ALA A 120 -47.79 -16.97 8.91
C ALA A 120 -47.40 -16.32 10.24
N THR A 121 -46.65 -17.03 11.08
CA THR A 121 -46.07 -16.49 12.31
C THR A 121 -44.65 -16.00 12.02
N THR A 122 -44.41 -14.71 12.20
CA THR A 122 -43.06 -14.12 12.07
C THR A 122 -42.29 -14.19 13.39
N PHE A 123 -40.98 -13.98 13.29
CA PHE A 123 -40.10 -13.87 14.45
C PHE A 123 -40.61 -12.78 15.40
N GLY A 124 -41.01 -13.16 16.62
CA GLY A 124 -41.66 -12.27 17.60
C GLY A 124 -43.18 -12.47 17.79
N ASN A 125 -43.72 -13.65 17.43
CA ASN A 125 -45.14 -14.01 17.61
C ASN A 125 -46.15 -13.09 16.93
N LYS A 126 -45.72 -12.27 15.96
CA LYS A 126 -46.63 -11.48 15.12
C LYS A 126 -47.19 -12.37 14.03
N THR A 127 -48.52 -12.42 13.92
CA THR A 127 -49.21 -13.11 12.84
C THR A 127 -49.41 -12.17 11.67
N ILE A 128 -49.03 -12.62 10.48
CA ILE A 128 -49.28 -11.94 9.20
C ILE A 128 -50.21 -12.83 8.40
N GLN A 129 -51.28 -12.26 7.86
CA GLN A 129 -52.14 -12.95 6.91
C GLN A 129 -51.61 -12.73 5.50
N ALA A 130 -51.32 -13.82 4.80
CA ALA A 130 -50.94 -13.82 3.40
C ALA A 130 -52.10 -14.42 2.61
N ARG A 131 -52.60 -13.68 1.61
CA ARG A 131 -53.60 -14.20 0.66
C ARG A 131 -52.86 -14.62 -0.60
N VAL A 132 -53.01 -15.89 -0.96
CA VAL A 132 -52.40 -16.48 -2.14
C VAL A 132 -53.50 -16.72 -3.17
N VAL A 133 -53.35 -16.14 -4.35
CA VAL A 133 -54.29 -16.23 -5.48
C VAL A 133 -53.71 -17.17 -6.54
N LYS A 134 -54.58 -17.82 -7.32
CA LYS A 134 -54.17 -18.75 -8.39
C LYS A 134 -53.24 -18.10 -9.44
N GLU A 135 -53.34 -16.79 -9.63
CA GLU A 135 -52.53 -16.01 -10.58
C GLU A 135 -51.18 -15.53 -9.98
N ASP A 136 -50.89 -15.85 -8.72
CA ASP A 136 -49.63 -15.46 -8.09
C ASP A 136 -48.45 -16.30 -8.63
N ILE A 137 -47.28 -15.67 -8.69
CA ILE A 137 -46.06 -16.31 -9.18
C ILE A 137 -45.43 -17.12 -8.05
N ALA A 138 -45.26 -18.43 -8.27
CA ALA A 138 -44.53 -19.30 -7.34
C ALA A 138 -43.00 -19.09 -7.47
N TYR A 139 -42.36 -18.89 -6.33
CA TYR A 139 -40.90 -18.84 -6.21
C TYR A 139 -40.40 -20.05 -5.41
N LYS A 140 -39.23 -20.55 -5.77
CA LYS A 140 -38.49 -21.54 -5.01
C LYS A 140 -37.14 -20.98 -4.57
N PHE A 141 -36.59 -21.56 -3.51
CA PHE A 141 -35.22 -21.28 -3.12
C PHE A 141 -34.24 -21.76 -4.19
N CYS A 142 -33.26 -20.92 -4.53
CA CYS A 142 -32.12 -21.29 -5.36
C CYS A 142 -30.86 -20.56 -4.90
N LEU A 143 -29.73 -21.23 -4.96
CA LEU A 143 -28.44 -20.65 -4.59
C LEU A 143 -27.95 -19.74 -5.72
N GLN A 144 -28.13 -18.42 -5.57
CA GLN A 144 -27.69 -17.41 -6.55
C GLN A 144 -26.18 -17.10 -6.45
N ASP A 145 -25.43 -17.84 -5.63
CA ASP A 145 -24.01 -17.63 -5.40
C ASP A 145 -23.15 -18.56 -6.26
N LEU A 146 -22.76 -18.10 -7.46
CA LEU A 146 -21.87 -18.81 -8.38
C LEU A 146 -20.47 -19.10 -7.84
N LEU A 147 -20.04 -18.49 -6.73
CA LEU A 147 -18.79 -18.87 -6.06
C LEU A 147 -18.91 -20.20 -5.30
N ARG A 148 -20.14 -20.59 -4.92
CA ARG A 148 -20.42 -21.73 -4.04
C ARG A 148 -21.31 -22.79 -4.69
N VAL A 149 -21.63 -22.67 -5.98
CA VAL A 149 -22.37 -23.70 -6.70
C VAL A 149 -21.50 -24.98 -6.77
N ASP A 150 -22.05 -26.10 -6.30
CA ASP A 150 -21.46 -27.44 -6.36
C ASP A 150 -20.05 -27.60 -5.76
N ASP A 151 -19.75 -26.82 -4.70
CA ASP A 151 -18.43 -26.79 -4.03
C ASP A 151 -17.24 -26.48 -4.96
N LYS A 152 -17.51 -25.93 -6.15
CA LYS A 152 -16.50 -25.59 -7.16
C LYS A 152 -16.51 -24.10 -7.45
N VAL A 153 -15.35 -23.48 -7.28
CA VAL A 153 -15.14 -22.08 -7.70
C VAL A 153 -15.21 -22.02 -9.22
N THR A 154 -16.26 -21.38 -9.73
CA THR A 154 -16.50 -21.28 -11.17
C THR A 154 -16.08 -19.90 -11.66
N PHE A 155 -14.96 -19.84 -12.39
CA PHE A 155 -14.46 -18.62 -13.00
C PHE A 155 -14.16 -18.83 -14.50
N PRO A 156 -14.61 -17.93 -15.41
CA PRO A 156 -15.46 -16.76 -15.14
C PRO A 156 -16.92 -17.12 -14.81
N PRO A 157 -17.66 -16.26 -14.09
CA PRO A 157 -19.09 -16.43 -13.89
C PRO A 157 -19.79 -16.27 -15.25
N LEU A 158 -20.38 -17.35 -15.75
CA LEU A 158 -21.07 -17.38 -17.04
C LEU A 158 -22.47 -17.96 -16.84
N PRO A 159 -23.49 -17.51 -17.61
CA PRO A 159 -24.86 -17.99 -17.47
C PRO A 159 -25.00 -19.51 -17.62
N LYS A 160 -24.14 -20.13 -18.43
CA LYS A 160 -24.10 -21.59 -18.64
C LYS A 160 -23.81 -22.43 -17.39
N HIS A 161 -23.31 -21.80 -16.32
CA HIS A 161 -23.01 -22.46 -15.06
C HIS A 161 -24.17 -22.41 -14.07
N GLN A 162 -25.33 -21.85 -14.45
CA GLN A 162 -26.55 -21.95 -13.67
C GLN A 162 -26.99 -23.43 -13.54
N PRO A 163 -27.47 -23.87 -12.37
CA PRO A 163 -27.96 -25.24 -12.20
C PRO A 163 -29.23 -25.44 -13.03
N LYS A 164 -29.35 -26.60 -13.68
CA LYS A 164 -30.50 -26.90 -14.54
C LYS A 164 -31.80 -26.83 -13.74
N GLY A 165 -32.75 -26.04 -14.24
CA GLY A 165 -34.05 -25.83 -13.62
C GLY A 165 -34.06 -24.81 -12.49
N SER A 166 -32.96 -24.12 -12.21
CA SER A 166 -32.93 -22.97 -11.30
C SER A 166 -32.21 -21.80 -11.96
N GLU A 167 -32.68 -21.41 -13.14
CA GLU A 167 -32.20 -20.21 -13.84
C GLU A 167 -32.87 -18.99 -13.20
N TRP A 168 -32.06 -18.08 -12.64
CA TRP A 168 -32.54 -16.84 -12.01
C TRP A 168 -32.26 -15.61 -12.85
N MET A 169 -31.25 -15.68 -13.72
CA MET A 169 -30.81 -14.51 -14.47
C MET A 169 -31.85 -14.15 -15.52
N THR A 170 -32.18 -12.85 -15.58
CA THR A 170 -32.99 -12.33 -16.70
C THR A 170 -32.17 -12.36 -17.99
N PRO A 171 -32.79 -12.42 -19.18
CA PRO A 171 -32.05 -12.46 -20.45
C PRO A 171 -31.07 -11.30 -20.67
N ASP A 172 -31.39 -10.12 -20.12
CA ASP A 172 -30.50 -8.96 -20.19
C ASP A 172 -29.37 -9.03 -19.17
N GLN A 173 -29.64 -9.58 -17.98
CA GLN A 173 -28.62 -9.90 -16.99
C GLN A 173 -27.64 -10.95 -17.52
N GLU A 174 -28.11 -11.98 -18.22
CA GLU A 174 -27.24 -12.99 -18.82
C GLU A 174 -26.22 -12.39 -19.78
N LYS A 175 -26.66 -11.48 -20.66
CA LYS A 175 -25.76 -10.76 -21.58
C LYS A 175 -24.73 -9.91 -20.84
N LEU A 176 -25.16 -9.22 -19.77
CA LEU A 176 -24.25 -8.43 -18.95
C LEU A 176 -23.22 -9.32 -18.24
N VAL A 177 -23.67 -10.41 -17.61
CA VAL A 177 -22.80 -11.36 -16.91
C VAL A 177 -21.82 -12.01 -17.89
N GLU A 178 -22.26 -12.37 -19.09
CA GLU A 178 -21.38 -12.90 -20.13
C GLU A 178 -20.30 -11.87 -20.53
N LEU A 179 -20.69 -10.61 -20.77
CA LEU A 179 -19.75 -9.54 -21.11
C LEU A 179 -18.74 -9.28 -19.97
N PHE A 180 -19.22 -9.14 -18.73
CA PHE A 180 -18.37 -8.92 -17.55
C PHE A 180 -17.49 -10.13 -17.23
N GLY A 181 -17.99 -11.35 -17.44
CA GLY A 181 -17.25 -12.59 -17.25
C GLY A 181 -16.09 -12.74 -18.24
N TRP A 182 -16.33 -12.49 -19.53
CA TRP A 182 -15.25 -12.54 -20.52
C TRP A 182 -14.23 -11.42 -20.36
N THR A 183 -14.68 -10.21 -20.06
CA THR A 183 -13.76 -9.07 -19.83
C THR A 183 -12.91 -9.29 -18.57
N SER A 184 -13.46 -9.84 -17.50
CA SER A 184 -12.69 -10.17 -16.29
C SER A 184 -11.66 -11.27 -16.54
N LEU A 185 -11.98 -12.28 -17.36
CA LEU A 185 -11.03 -13.31 -17.78
C LEU A 185 -9.87 -12.73 -18.60
N VAL A 186 -10.18 -11.91 -19.62
CA VAL A 186 -9.16 -11.27 -20.48
C VAL A 186 -8.24 -10.38 -19.66
N LEU A 187 -8.79 -9.55 -18.77
CA LEU A 187 -8.00 -8.70 -17.88
C LEU A 187 -7.12 -9.51 -16.93
N THR A 188 -7.66 -10.58 -16.36
CA THR A 188 -6.88 -11.49 -15.49
C THR A 188 -5.70 -12.09 -16.23
N ILE A 189 -5.91 -12.61 -17.45
CA ILE A 189 -4.84 -13.16 -18.28
C ILE A 189 -3.81 -12.08 -18.62
N ALA A 190 -4.24 -10.88 -19.03
CA ALA A 190 -3.33 -9.79 -19.38
C ALA A 190 -2.46 -9.36 -18.19
N VAL A 191 -3.03 -9.27 -16.99
CA VAL A 191 -2.31 -8.94 -15.75
C VAL A 191 -1.32 -10.04 -15.37
N VAL A 192 -1.72 -11.31 -15.46
CA VAL A 192 -0.83 -12.46 -15.20
C VAL A 192 0.33 -12.47 -16.18
N ILE A 193 0.09 -12.27 -17.48
CA ILE A 193 1.16 -12.18 -18.49
C ILE A 193 2.08 -11.00 -18.19
N TYR A 194 1.52 -9.82 -17.86
CA TYR A 194 2.30 -8.65 -17.53
C TYR A 194 3.26 -8.91 -16.34
N PHE A 195 2.75 -9.48 -15.25
CA PHE A 195 3.57 -9.83 -14.10
C PHE A 195 4.56 -10.96 -14.41
N ALA A 196 4.16 -11.99 -15.15
CA ALA A 196 5.07 -13.06 -15.57
C ALA A 196 6.23 -12.51 -16.41
N CYS A 197 5.97 -11.66 -17.40
CA CYS A 197 7.00 -11.01 -18.20
C CYS A 197 7.92 -10.11 -17.35
N ASP A 198 7.35 -9.37 -16.39
CA ASP A 198 8.12 -8.51 -15.49
C ASP A 198 9.03 -9.32 -14.55
N SER A 199 8.49 -10.38 -13.95
CA SER A 199 9.26 -11.30 -13.10
C SER A 199 10.34 -12.00 -13.90
N LEU A 200 10.06 -12.44 -15.14
CA LEU A 200 11.09 -13.03 -16.01
C LEU A 200 12.20 -12.03 -16.36
N ARG A 201 11.87 -10.75 -16.57
CA ARG A 201 12.88 -9.70 -16.77
C ARG A 201 13.73 -9.49 -15.52
N MET A 202 13.10 -9.40 -14.35
CA MET A 202 13.81 -9.26 -13.08
C MET A 202 14.75 -10.44 -12.82
N VAL A 203 14.28 -11.67 -13.04
CA VAL A 203 15.08 -12.89 -12.92
C VAL A 203 16.23 -12.87 -13.93
N ARG A 204 15.96 -12.49 -15.19
CA ARG A 204 17.01 -12.35 -16.20
C ARG A 204 18.05 -11.32 -15.77
N ASP A 205 17.65 -10.17 -15.26
CA ASP A 205 18.58 -9.10 -14.87
C ASP A 205 19.42 -9.48 -13.64
N LEU A 206 18.93 -10.39 -12.78
CA LEU A 206 19.74 -11.01 -11.71
C LEU A 206 20.82 -11.95 -12.25
N PHE A 207 20.54 -12.68 -13.33
CA PHE A 207 21.49 -13.63 -13.93
C PHE A 207 22.38 -13.01 -15.01
N TYR A 208 21.94 -11.91 -15.63
CA TYR A 208 22.62 -11.21 -16.71
C TYR A 208 22.94 -9.78 -16.29
N TYR A 209 24.10 -9.60 -15.65
CA TYR A 209 24.64 -8.28 -15.41
C TYR A 209 25.21 -7.72 -16.72
N LYS A 210 24.52 -6.75 -17.32
CA LYS A 210 25.04 -6.01 -18.47
C LYS A 210 25.92 -4.86 -17.93
N HIS A 211 27.23 -5.08 -17.89
CA HIS A 211 28.17 -3.99 -17.63
C HIS A 211 28.23 -3.09 -18.87
N GLU A 212 27.61 -1.92 -18.80
CA GLU A 212 27.88 -0.85 -19.77
C GLU A 212 29.02 -0.01 -19.20
N CYS A 213 30.20 -0.07 -19.83
CA CYS A 213 31.31 0.81 -19.49
C CYS A 213 30.84 2.26 -19.69
N VAL A 214 30.75 3.02 -18.61
CA VAL A 214 30.39 4.44 -18.69
C VAL A 214 31.64 5.19 -19.13
N GLY A 215 31.65 5.65 -20.38
CA GLY A 215 32.72 6.44 -20.96
C GLY A 215 33.62 5.68 -21.93
N LYS A 216 34.26 6.43 -22.83
CA LYS A 216 35.39 5.92 -23.62
C LYS A 216 36.64 6.09 -22.78
N ASP A 217 37.52 5.10 -22.82
CA ASP A 217 38.86 5.22 -22.25
C ASP A 217 39.49 6.52 -22.76
N GLN A 218 39.75 7.45 -21.83
CA GLN A 218 40.33 8.75 -22.15
C GLN A 218 41.83 8.64 -22.44
N LYS A 219 42.44 7.45 -22.23
CA LYS A 219 43.88 7.18 -22.35
C LYS A 219 44.75 8.08 -21.46
N ILE A 220 44.15 8.66 -20.43
CA ILE A 220 44.83 9.41 -19.39
C ILE A 220 44.93 8.44 -18.21
N ASN A 221 46.14 8.21 -17.69
CA ASN A 221 46.25 7.39 -16.48
C ASN A 221 45.54 8.12 -15.34
N TYR A 222 44.96 7.37 -14.41
CA TYR A 222 44.28 7.96 -13.26
C TYR A 222 45.15 8.94 -12.47
N SER A 223 46.47 8.72 -12.46
CA SER A 223 47.48 9.60 -11.83
C SER A 223 47.67 10.95 -12.51
N ASP A 224 47.27 11.08 -13.78
CA ASP A 224 47.61 12.22 -14.64
C ASP A 224 46.44 13.21 -14.75
N VAL A 225 45.40 13.05 -13.92
CA VAL A 225 44.23 13.93 -13.92
C VAL A 225 44.34 14.94 -12.79
N ASP A 226 44.66 16.19 -13.13
CA ASP A 226 44.95 17.29 -12.20
C ASP A 226 43.78 17.68 -11.26
N ILE A 227 42.55 17.20 -11.51
CA ILE A 227 41.32 17.62 -10.81
C ILE A 227 40.64 16.42 -10.10
N ILE A 228 41.33 15.29 -9.92
CA ILE A 228 40.74 14.16 -9.20
C ILE A 228 41.03 14.28 -7.72
N SER A 229 39.97 14.50 -6.95
CA SER A 229 39.97 14.30 -5.51
C SER A 229 40.19 12.80 -5.23
N ALA A 230 41.26 12.48 -4.52
CA ALA A 230 41.52 11.10 -4.11
C ALA A 230 40.35 10.58 -3.28
N PHE A 231 40.06 9.27 -3.36
CA PHE A 231 39.02 8.67 -2.54
C PHE A 231 39.41 8.79 -1.06
N VAL A 232 38.75 9.70 -0.34
CA VAL A 232 38.83 9.83 1.10
C VAL A 232 37.69 9.01 1.71
N PRO A 233 37.96 8.02 2.58
CA PRO A 233 36.91 7.26 3.23
C PRO A 233 36.11 8.16 4.19
N GLN A 234 34.82 8.32 3.92
CA GLN A 234 33.92 9.23 4.61
C GLN A 234 32.68 8.50 5.16
N VAL A 235 32.16 8.95 6.30
CA VAL A 235 30.91 8.48 6.90
C VAL A 235 29.97 9.66 7.10
N GLU A 236 28.85 9.65 6.39
CA GLU A 236 27.79 10.64 6.56
C GLU A 236 27.00 10.36 7.85
N SER A 237 26.76 11.40 8.64
CA SER A 237 25.96 11.34 9.86
C SER A 237 24.92 12.44 9.85
N SER A 238 23.67 12.12 10.21
CA SER A 238 22.58 13.10 10.27
C SER A 238 22.78 14.19 11.34
N PHE A 239 23.76 14.03 12.23
CA PHE A 239 24.07 14.97 13.31
C PHE A 239 25.12 16.00 12.93
N PHE A 240 25.91 15.75 11.89
CA PHE A 240 26.96 16.66 11.45
C PHE A 240 26.61 17.25 10.07
N PRO A 241 26.88 18.55 9.86
CA PRO A 241 26.64 19.18 8.56
C PRO A 241 27.65 18.73 7.49
N TYR A 242 28.81 18.22 7.90
CA TYR A 242 29.88 17.71 7.04
C TYR A 242 30.17 16.23 7.36
N PRO A 243 30.64 15.44 6.37
CA PRO A 243 30.93 14.04 6.58
C PRO A 243 32.12 13.83 7.51
N LEU A 244 32.06 12.76 8.31
CA LEU A 244 33.15 12.37 9.20
C LEU A 244 34.21 11.61 8.40
N LEU A 245 35.49 11.91 8.65
CA LEU A 245 36.62 11.34 7.94
C LEU A 245 37.12 10.10 8.67
N CYS A 246 37.24 8.97 7.98
CA CYS A 246 37.68 7.69 8.55
C CYS A 246 39.18 7.41 8.35
N CYS A 247 39.96 8.41 7.99
CA CYS A 247 41.40 8.32 7.80
C CYS A 247 42.09 9.46 8.55
N ASN A 248 43.35 9.23 8.95
CA ASN A 248 44.17 10.27 9.55
C ASN A 248 44.38 11.40 8.54
N THR A 249 44.02 12.61 8.96
CA THR A 249 44.09 13.85 8.18
C THR A 249 45.39 14.63 8.37
N GLU A 250 46.27 14.18 9.27
CA GLU A 250 47.54 14.84 9.58
C GLU A 250 48.44 14.90 8.33
N GLY A 251 48.78 16.12 7.91
CA GLY A 251 49.67 16.38 6.78
C GLY A 251 49.00 16.32 5.40
N LEU A 252 47.67 16.19 5.33
CA LEU A 252 46.92 16.37 4.09
C LEU A 252 46.67 17.86 3.83
N GLU A 253 46.83 18.29 2.58
CA GLU A 253 46.48 19.63 2.14
C GLU A 253 44.95 19.80 2.09
N GLU A 254 44.43 20.93 2.59
CA GLU A 254 42.98 21.18 2.66
C GLU A 254 42.31 21.22 1.27
N ASP A 255 43.08 21.58 0.23
CA ASP A 255 42.63 21.63 -1.16
C ASP A 255 42.30 20.25 -1.76
N LEU A 256 42.69 19.15 -1.08
CA LEU A 256 42.36 17.78 -1.49
C LEU A 256 40.91 17.38 -1.17
N PHE A 257 40.22 18.16 -0.34
CA PHE A 257 38.85 17.88 0.07
C PHE A 257 37.85 18.68 -0.78
N ASP A 258 36.77 18.01 -1.22
CA ASP A 258 35.70 18.63 -2.03
C ASP A 258 34.83 19.64 -1.25
N TRP A 259 35.06 19.78 0.05
CA TRP A 259 34.29 20.63 0.95
C TRP A 259 35.21 21.28 1.96
N ILE A 260 34.84 22.49 2.38
CA ILE A 260 35.57 23.27 3.38
C ILE A 260 34.54 23.80 4.37
N ASP A 261 34.75 23.52 5.67
CA ASP A 261 33.99 24.18 6.73
C ASP A 261 34.66 25.53 7.06
N PRO A 262 33.96 26.67 6.92
CA PRO A 262 34.55 27.98 7.25
C PRO A 262 34.94 28.11 8.73
N ASP A 263 34.34 27.33 9.63
CA ASP A 263 34.50 27.49 11.06
C ASP A 263 35.49 26.48 11.68
N ARG A 264 35.80 25.37 10.99
CA ARG A 264 36.57 24.25 11.56
C ARG A 264 37.49 23.57 10.54
N PRO A 265 38.70 23.17 10.94
CA PRO A 265 39.59 22.40 10.07
C PRO A 265 39.10 20.95 9.91
N HIS A 266 39.51 20.26 8.84
CA HIS A 266 39.15 18.86 8.57
C HIS A 266 39.58 17.88 9.67
N GLU A 267 40.63 18.21 10.43
CA GLU A 267 41.08 17.45 11.62
C GLU A 267 39.96 17.29 12.66
N TYR A 268 39.03 18.27 12.74
CA TYR A 268 37.88 18.18 13.63
C TYR A 268 36.95 17.00 13.28
N TYR A 269 36.91 16.60 12.00
CA TYR A 269 36.05 15.54 11.50
C TYR A 269 36.75 14.18 11.46
N ASP A 270 38.00 14.10 11.90
CA ASP A 270 38.81 12.89 11.87
C ASP A 270 38.45 11.90 13.00
N LEU A 271 37.81 10.81 12.62
CA LEU A 271 37.40 9.75 13.53
C LEU A 271 38.58 8.95 14.08
N THR A 272 39.75 8.98 13.43
CA THR A 272 40.91 8.20 13.88
C THR A 272 41.50 8.78 15.16
N LEU A 273 41.52 10.12 15.29
CA LEU A 273 41.96 10.82 16.50
C LEU A 273 41.02 10.55 17.68
N ASP A 274 39.72 10.54 17.42
CA ASP A 274 38.73 10.22 18.45
C ASP A 274 38.79 8.74 18.84
N ALA A 275 38.96 7.83 17.88
CA ALA A 275 39.16 6.41 18.16
C ALA A 275 40.42 6.18 19.00
N GLU A 276 41.52 6.84 18.69
CA GLU A 276 42.77 6.74 19.46
C GLU A 276 42.60 7.25 20.90
N ARG A 277 41.90 8.38 21.09
CA ARG A 277 41.57 8.91 22.42
C ARG A 277 40.69 7.96 23.22
N VAL A 278 39.70 7.34 22.58
CA VAL A 278 38.81 6.36 23.21
C VAL A 278 39.58 5.09 23.59
N LEU A 279 40.47 4.61 22.72
CA LEU A 279 41.23 3.39 22.93
C LEU A 279 42.35 3.53 23.96
N LYS A 280 43.01 4.70 24.04
CA LYS A 280 44.11 4.94 24.99
C LYS A 280 43.64 5.14 26.44
N GLY A 281 42.35 5.35 26.68
CA GLY A 281 41.80 5.59 28.01
C GLY A 281 42.26 6.93 28.59
N ASN A 282 41.51 7.45 29.57
CA ASN A 282 41.66 8.80 30.16
C ASN A 282 42.98 9.07 30.91
N ASP A 283 44.00 8.24 30.81
CA ASP A 283 45.15 8.28 31.73
C ASP A 283 46.23 9.28 31.34
N LEU A 284 46.12 9.98 30.21
CA LEU A 284 47.04 11.04 29.83
C LEU A 284 46.30 12.25 29.26
N PHE A 285 46.51 13.39 29.91
CA PHE A 285 46.20 14.78 29.54
C PHE A 285 44.97 15.46 30.16
N THR A 286 45.30 16.22 31.22
CA THR A 286 44.76 17.55 31.51
C THR A 286 44.69 18.40 30.24
N GLY A 287 43.48 18.64 29.70
CA GLY A 287 43.31 19.68 28.67
C GLY A 287 42.34 19.39 27.54
N SER A 288 41.24 18.66 27.74
CA SER A 288 40.02 18.98 26.96
C SER A 288 38.78 18.58 27.76
N ASN A 289 37.86 19.54 27.92
CA ASN A 289 36.58 19.30 28.55
C ASN A 289 35.68 18.53 27.57
N ASN A 290 35.41 17.27 27.91
CA ASN A 290 34.26 16.46 27.50
C ASN A 290 34.10 16.20 25.98
N VAL A 291 34.71 15.10 25.51
CA VAL A 291 34.45 14.52 24.17
C VAL A 291 33.07 13.83 24.09
N PHE A 292 32.47 13.50 25.24
CA PHE A 292 31.07 13.07 25.32
C PHE A 292 30.35 13.82 26.45
N SER A 293 29.14 14.31 26.18
CA SER A 293 28.23 14.74 27.25
C SER A 293 27.86 13.52 28.08
N GLN A 294 28.25 13.47 29.36
CA GLN A 294 27.73 12.48 30.29
C GLN A 294 26.21 12.61 30.34
N ILE A 295 25.50 11.60 29.83
CA ILE A 295 24.06 11.48 30.03
C ILE A 295 23.89 10.99 31.46
N LYS A 296 23.36 11.86 32.34
CA LYS A 296 23.03 11.50 33.71
C LYS A 296 22.03 10.34 33.68
N HIS A 297 22.42 9.17 34.18
CA HIS A 297 21.50 8.06 34.38
C HIS A 297 20.57 8.41 35.56
N TRP A 298 19.29 8.66 35.28
CA TRP A 298 18.27 8.73 36.33
C TRP A 298 17.94 7.30 36.78
N ARG A 299 18.30 6.97 38.03
CA ARG A 299 17.78 5.77 38.69
C ARG A 299 16.27 5.96 38.93
N PRO A 300 15.43 4.91 38.82
CA PRO A 300 14.04 5.00 39.22
C PRO A 300 13.95 5.38 40.70
N GLU A 301 13.09 6.34 41.05
CA GLU A 301 12.81 6.70 42.44
C GLU A 301 12.24 5.49 43.18
N ASN A 302 12.95 5.02 44.21
CA ASN A 302 12.38 4.09 45.18
C ASN A 302 11.35 4.87 46.02
N LYS A 303 10.14 4.32 46.10
CA LYS A 303 8.95 4.88 46.75
C LYS A 303 9.02 5.05 48.28
N GLU A 304 10.19 4.97 48.92
CA GLU A 304 10.26 4.85 50.38
C GLU A 304 10.54 6.15 51.15
N ASP A 305 10.91 7.25 50.51
CA ASP A 305 11.11 8.53 51.21
C ASP A 305 9.91 9.49 51.04
N ARG A 306 8.78 9.10 51.65
CA ARG A 306 7.73 10.03 52.10
C ARG A 306 7.47 9.84 53.59
N VAL A 307 8.39 10.33 54.40
CA VAL A 307 8.08 10.75 55.79
C VAL A 307 8.95 11.96 56.10
N VAL A 308 8.34 13.14 56.10
CA VAL A 308 8.19 14.11 57.20
C VAL A 308 7.37 15.28 56.65
#